data_AF-A0AAN8P1J9-F1
#
_entry.id   AF-A0AAN8P1J9-F1
#
_cell.length_a   1.000
_cell.length_b   1.000
_cell.length_c   1.000
_cell.angle_alpha   90.00
_cell.angle_beta   90.00
_cell.angle_gamma   90.00
#
_symmetry.space_group_name_H-M   'P 1'
#
loop_
_entity.id
_entity.type
_entity.pdbx_description
1 polymer ?
#
loop_
_entity_poly.entity_id
_entity_poly.type
_entity_poly.pdbx_seq_one_letter_code
_entity_poly.pdbx_strand_id
1 'polypeptide(L)'
;MEVPVPFYFFIAVFVSLTTAKECGLMCSIRKRTLYREPTKDVPGPEKNYTGIRLRYDSLLIIYYHEQTVAIVEVSETRELFNCELLEVRYLLLEIMRNYLTPSSSTEYEVTENPSNKTKKLSFDGECHRTEQDRKAALESLRPAIPNQNKIRFHDMLDLMAQCHKLEPPSSTHHNGFVKEEIKEVTGILRGIFPGTKWCGAGDIAGSYHDLGPDTQLDKCCRSHDLCPVKVAGFRTQYNATNYSLYTKTHCDCDDIFYDCLKALHTTRANILGDIYFNVARFMCVEDIPPELVTTSTKKFVYRGKKY
;
A
#
# COMPACT_ATOMS: atom_id res chain seq x y z
N MET A 1 -4.54 6.25 -82.01
CA MET A 1 -3.14 6.56 -81.70
C MET A 1 -2.90 5.97 -80.31
N GLU A 2 -2.48 4.70 -80.23
CA GLU A 2 -1.08 4.28 -80.40
C GLU A 2 -0.23 4.93 -79.29
N VAL A 3 0.39 4.24 -78.34
CA VAL A 3 1.08 2.94 -78.38
C VAL A 3 1.04 2.30 -76.97
N PRO A 4 0.77 0.98 -76.85
CA PRO A 4 0.96 0.17 -75.63
C PRO A 4 2.09 -0.85 -75.81
N VAL A 5 2.95 -1.11 -74.82
CA VAL A 5 3.79 -2.34 -74.76
C VAL A 5 4.49 -2.53 -73.40
N PRO A 6 4.98 -3.74 -73.03
CA PRO A 6 4.53 -4.47 -71.83
C PRO A 6 5.73 -5.00 -70.99
N PHE A 7 5.51 -5.89 -70.02
CA PHE A 7 6.08 -7.25 -70.02
C PHE A 7 5.76 -8.01 -68.72
N TYR A 8 5.15 -9.17 -68.91
CA TYR A 8 4.97 -10.28 -67.96
C TYR A 8 6.32 -10.82 -67.46
N PHE A 9 6.37 -11.38 -66.23
CA PHE A 9 7.05 -12.64 -65.87
C PHE A 9 6.66 -13.01 -64.41
N PHE A 10 5.72 -13.95 -64.19
CA PHE A 10 5.92 -15.37 -63.82
C PHE A 10 6.79 -15.57 -62.54
N ILE A 11 6.19 -15.91 -61.38
CA ILE A 11 5.87 -17.27 -60.83
C ILE A 11 7.07 -17.95 -60.09
N ALA A 12 6.80 -18.37 -58.84
CA ALA A 12 7.39 -19.52 -58.11
C ALA A 12 8.87 -19.40 -57.66
N VAL A 13 9.45 -20.05 -56.63
CA VAL A 13 9.09 -21.07 -55.62
C VAL A 13 10.35 -21.27 -54.74
N PHE A 14 10.16 -21.49 -53.43
CA PHE A 14 10.94 -22.33 -52.49
C PHE A 14 12.45 -22.12 -52.20
N VAL A 15 12.72 -22.04 -50.88
CA VAL A 15 13.70 -22.80 -50.06
C VAL A 15 15.20 -22.69 -50.41
N SER A 16 16.02 -22.12 -49.52
CA SER A 16 16.79 -22.88 -48.51
C SER A 16 17.84 -22.03 -47.77
N LEU A 17 17.99 -22.38 -46.48
CA LEU A 17 19.08 -22.14 -45.53
C LEU A 17 20.45 -21.67 -46.06
N THR A 18 21.00 -20.59 -45.48
CA THR A 18 22.41 -20.51 -45.07
C THR A 18 22.62 -19.57 -43.86
N THR A 19 22.97 -20.20 -42.73
CA THR A 19 23.97 -19.80 -41.70
C THR A 19 24.02 -18.38 -41.10
N ALA A 20 23.92 -18.39 -39.77
CA ALA A 20 24.23 -17.33 -38.81
C ALA A 20 25.54 -16.55 -39.04
N LYS A 21 25.52 -15.23 -38.74
CA LYS A 21 26.38 -14.54 -37.74
C LYS A 21 26.20 -13.02 -37.80
N GLU A 22 25.95 -12.46 -36.61
CA GLU A 22 26.30 -11.10 -36.15
C GLU A 22 26.17 -9.92 -37.12
N CYS A 23 25.15 -9.08 -36.90
CA CYS A 23 25.30 -7.64 -37.06
C CYS A 23 24.68 -6.95 -35.85
N GLY A 24 25.52 -6.73 -34.84
CA GLY A 24 25.33 -5.62 -33.94
C GLY A 24 25.60 -4.29 -34.66
N LEU A 25 25.10 -3.23 -34.04
CA LEU A 25 25.45 -1.83 -34.23
C LEU A 25 24.53 -0.97 -35.13
N MET A 26 23.87 -0.02 -34.43
CA MET A 26 23.35 1.28 -34.86
C MET A 26 21.84 1.44 -35.13
N CYS A 27 21.09 1.62 -34.04
CA CYS A 27 20.25 2.81 -33.89
C CYS A 27 20.26 3.20 -32.39
N SER A 28 21.10 4.14 -31.94
CA SER A 28 20.95 5.60 -32.03
C SER A 28 20.24 6.19 -30.81
N ILE A 29 20.90 7.22 -30.25
CA ILE A 29 20.43 8.23 -29.30
C ILE A 29 20.36 7.81 -27.81
N ARG A 30 21.50 8.10 -27.19
CA ARG A 30 21.70 8.47 -25.79
C ARG A 30 20.68 9.53 -25.34
N LYS A 31 19.51 9.13 -24.82
CA LYS A 31 18.86 9.92 -23.77
C LYS A 31 19.42 9.45 -22.44
N ARG A 32 20.50 10.12 -22.03
CA ARG A 32 20.92 10.17 -20.64
C ARG A 32 19.92 11.09 -19.91
N THR A 33 18.66 10.68 -19.83
CA THR A 33 17.79 11.18 -18.78
C THR A 33 18.40 10.64 -17.51
N LEU A 34 18.95 11.53 -16.70
CA LEU A 34 19.14 11.31 -15.27
C LEU A 34 17.76 11.05 -14.66
N TYR A 35 17.17 9.89 -14.93
CA TYR A 35 16.15 9.34 -14.06
C TYR A 35 16.93 8.89 -12.84
N ARG A 36 17.11 9.83 -11.91
CA ARG A 36 17.54 9.50 -10.57
C ARG A 36 16.44 8.61 -10.02
N GLU A 37 16.74 7.32 -9.95
CA GLU A 37 16.00 6.36 -9.14
C GLU A 37 15.65 7.07 -7.82
N PRO A 38 14.36 7.23 -7.46
CA PRO A 38 14.00 7.88 -6.22
C PRO A 38 14.70 7.10 -5.12
N THR A 39 15.66 7.75 -4.45
CA THR A 39 16.44 7.16 -3.38
C THR A 39 15.48 6.50 -2.40
N LYS A 40 15.71 5.19 -2.20
CA LYS A 40 14.99 4.29 -1.32
C LYS A 40 14.61 4.96 0.00
N ASP A 41 13.33 4.83 0.34
CA ASP A 41 12.71 4.57 1.64
C ASP A 41 13.51 4.90 2.92
N VAL A 42 12.86 5.62 3.82
CA VAL A 42 13.17 5.75 5.24
C VAL A 42 12.45 4.61 6.01
N PRO A 43 13.00 4.09 7.12
CA PRO A 43 13.63 2.78 7.28
C PRO A 43 12.67 1.66 7.76
N GLY A 44 11.41 1.66 7.32
CA GLY A 44 10.45 0.61 7.67
C GLY A 44 10.51 -0.58 6.70
N PRO A 45 10.33 -1.83 7.18
CA PRO A 45 10.22 -2.97 6.28
C PRO A 45 9.00 -2.79 5.35
N GLU A 46 9.10 -3.29 4.12
CA GLU A 46 7.97 -3.32 3.20
C GLU A 46 6.87 -4.22 3.79
N LYS A 47 5.72 -3.63 4.11
CA LYS A 47 4.59 -4.36 4.72
C LYS A 47 3.75 -4.96 3.62
N ASN A 48 3.69 -6.28 3.60
CA ASN A 48 2.87 -7.03 2.67
C ASN A 48 1.63 -7.57 3.38
N TYR A 49 0.55 -7.75 2.62
CA TYR A 49 -0.65 -8.42 3.09
C TYR A 49 -0.31 -9.77 3.74
N THR A 50 -0.71 -9.96 5.00
CA THR A 50 -0.42 -11.18 5.76
C THR A 50 -1.28 -12.35 5.31
N GLY A 51 -2.49 -12.10 4.80
CA GLY A 51 -3.42 -13.17 4.43
C GLY A 51 -4.09 -13.87 5.61
N ILE A 52 -4.03 -13.26 6.81
CA ILE A 52 -4.67 -13.77 8.02
C ILE A 52 -6.19 -13.57 7.89
N ARG A 53 -6.92 -14.66 8.13
CA ARG A 53 -8.37 -14.69 8.19
C ARG A 53 -8.80 -15.33 9.51
N LEU A 54 -9.79 -14.76 10.17
CA LEU A 54 -10.34 -15.25 11.43
C LEU A 54 -11.47 -16.27 11.22
N ARG A 55 -12.18 -16.17 10.10
CA ARG A 55 -13.38 -16.97 9.78
C ARG A 55 -13.29 -17.55 8.37
N TYR A 56 -13.86 -18.73 8.17
CA TYR A 56 -13.88 -19.42 6.87
C TYR A 56 -15.04 -18.97 5.98
N ASP A 57 -16.15 -18.60 6.59
CA ASP A 57 -17.40 -18.13 5.99
C ASP A 57 -17.46 -16.61 5.81
N SER A 58 -16.36 -15.90 6.15
CA SER A 58 -16.27 -14.46 5.94
C SER A 58 -16.01 -14.08 4.49
N LEU A 59 -16.29 -12.82 4.18
CA LEU A 59 -15.97 -12.18 2.92
C LEU A 59 -14.77 -11.25 3.13
N LEU A 60 -13.88 -11.19 2.14
CA LEU A 60 -12.83 -10.17 2.08
C LEU A 60 -13.28 -9.05 1.15
N ILE A 61 -13.23 -7.82 1.65
CA ILE A 61 -13.53 -6.61 0.87
C ILE A 61 -12.30 -5.71 0.92
N ILE A 62 -11.92 -5.19 -0.24
CA ILE A 62 -10.77 -4.29 -0.37
C ILE A 62 -11.29 -2.90 -0.69
N TYR A 63 -11.07 -1.95 0.21
CA TYR A 63 -11.31 -0.53 -0.02
C TYR A 63 -10.00 0.21 -0.23
N TYR A 64 -10.04 1.32 -0.95
CA TYR A 64 -8.87 2.19 -1.06
C TYR A 64 -9.25 3.67 -1.11
N HIS A 65 -8.34 4.48 -0.61
CA HIS A 65 -8.38 5.93 -0.72
C HIS A 65 -6.96 6.47 -0.76
N GLU A 66 -6.58 7.14 -1.86
CA GLU A 66 -5.28 7.79 -2.01
C GLU A 66 -4.11 6.84 -1.68
N GLN A 67 -3.39 7.05 -0.58
CA GLN A 67 -2.21 6.28 -0.17
C GLN A 67 -2.53 5.10 0.78
N THR A 68 -3.80 4.75 1.00
CA THR A 68 -4.17 3.66 1.92
C THR A 68 -5.12 2.66 1.27
N VAL A 69 -4.81 1.37 1.42
CA VAL A 69 -5.67 0.24 1.10
C VAL A 69 -6.10 -0.43 2.40
N ALA A 70 -7.39 -0.67 2.57
CA ALA A 70 -7.96 -1.41 3.68
C ALA A 70 -8.52 -2.73 3.17
N ILE A 71 -7.92 -3.83 3.62
CA ILE A 71 -8.41 -5.19 3.39
C ILE A 71 -9.18 -5.59 4.63
N VAL A 72 -10.50 -5.74 4.52
CA VAL A 72 -11.36 -6.04 5.65
C VAL A 72 -12.05 -7.38 5.50
N GLU A 73 -12.11 -8.11 6.59
CA GLU A 73 -12.82 -9.38 6.71
C GLU A 73 -14.15 -9.13 7.41
N VAL A 74 -15.25 -9.48 6.73
CA VAL A 74 -16.60 -9.21 7.22
C VAL A 74 -17.52 -10.44 7.13
N SER A 75 -18.62 -10.44 7.87
CA SER A 75 -19.72 -11.39 7.67
C SER A 75 -20.54 -11.08 6.41
N GLU A 76 -21.46 -11.99 6.05
CA GLU A 76 -22.50 -11.71 5.05
C GLU A 76 -23.38 -10.51 5.43
N THR A 77 -23.54 -10.24 6.73
CA THR A 77 -24.27 -9.09 7.29
C THR A 77 -23.41 -7.83 7.45
N ARG A 78 -22.17 -7.82 6.93
CA ARG A 78 -21.18 -6.74 7.00
C ARG A 78 -20.68 -6.39 8.40
N GLU A 79 -20.75 -7.32 9.35
CA GLU A 79 -20.06 -7.21 10.63
C GLU A 79 -18.55 -7.40 10.43
N LEU A 80 -17.73 -6.52 11.02
CA LEU A 80 -16.28 -6.50 10.83
C LEU A 80 -15.56 -7.45 11.79
N PHE A 81 -14.80 -8.41 11.24
CA PHE A 81 -14.03 -9.38 12.02
C PHE A 81 -12.54 -9.04 12.08
N ASN A 82 -11.94 -8.65 10.96
CA ASN A 82 -10.52 -8.33 10.87
C ASN A 82 -10.26 -7.17 9.92
N CYS A 83 -9.14 -6.49 10.12
CA CYS A 83 -8.64 -5.48 9.20
C CYS A 83 -7.14 -5.63 8.99
N GLU A 84 -6.70 -5.39 7.76
CA GLU A 84 -5.31 -5.18 7.42
C GLU A 84 -5.19 -3.96 6.52
N LEU A 85 -4.56 -2.91 7.03
CA LEU A 85 -4.35 -1.66 6.29
C LEU A 85 -2.90 -1.56 5.82
N LEU A 86 -2.75 -1.19 4.56
CA LEU A 86 -1.48 -1.13 3.86
C LEU A 86 -1.30 0.26 3.23
N GLU A 87 -0.09 0.80 3.35
CA GLU A 87 0.30 2.01 2.64
C GLU A 87 0.62 1.68 1.18
N VAL A 88 -0.02 2.41 0.29
CA VAL A 88 0.20 2.35 -1.16
C VAL A 88 1.42 3.19 -1.49
N ARG A 89 2.58 2.55 -1.62
CA ARG A 89 3.76 3.21 -2.17
C ARG A 89 3.52 3.56 -3.64
N TYR A 90 4.15 4.63 -4.12
CA TYR A 90 3.98 5.21 -5.46
C TYR A 90 3.93 4.19 -6.63
N LEU A 91 4.62 3.05 -6.52
CA LEU A 91 4.61 1.99 -7.54
C LEU A 91 3.23 1.35 -7.73
N LEU A 92 2.48 1.16 -6.64
CA LEU A 92 1.16 0.52 -6.69
C LEU A 92 0.09 1.49 -7.23
N LEU A 93 0.26 2.81 -7.04
CA LEU A 93 -0.61 3.83 -7.65
C LEU A 93 -0.50 3.85 -9.17
N GLU A 94 0.69 3.61 -9.72
CA GLU A 94 0.90 3.57 -11.18
C GLU A 94 0.36 2.27 -11.78
N ILE A 95 0.51 1.16 -11.07
CA ILE A 95 -0.12 -0.12 -11.44
C ILE A 95 -1.64 0.01 -11.39
N MET A 96 -2.22 0.50 -10.29
CA MET A 96 -3.66 0.72 -10.21
C MET A 96 -4.15 1.69 -11.28
N ARG A 97 -3.47 2.83 -11.52
CA ARG A 97 -3.84 3.78 -12.58
C ARG A 97 -3.84 3.13 -13.98
N ASN A 98 -2.86 2.29 -14.29
CA ASN A 98 -2.77 1.59 -15.58
C ASN A 98 -3.81 0.47 -15.72
N TYR A 99 -4.22 -0.19 -14.62
CA TYR A 99 -5.32 -1.17 -14.62
C TYR A 99 -6.71 -0.52 -14.64
N LEU A 100 -6.83 0.75 -14.23
CA LEU A 100 -8.10 1.50 -14.20
C LEU A 100 -8.42 2.25 -15.51
N THR A 101 -7.49 2.30 -16.47
CA THR A 101 -7.75 2.79 -17.83
C THR A 101 -8.17 1.61 -18.72
N PRO A 102 -9.35 1.64 -19.38
CA PRO A 102 -9.69 0.60 -20.34
C PRO A 102 -8.74 0.72 -21.55
N SER A 103 -7.80 -0.21 -21.69
CA SER A 103 -7.18 -0.45 -22.98
C SER A 103 -8.22 -1.15 -23.86
N SER A 104 -8.50 -0.55 -25.01
CA SER A 104 -9.30 -1.12 -26.09
C SER A 104 -8.99 -2.60 -26.32
N SER A 105 -10.07 -3.40 -26.33
CA SER A 105 -10.22 -4.77 -26.84
C SER A 105 -9.03 -5.35 -27.60
N THR A 106 -8.38 -6.36 -27.02
CA THR A 106 -7.78 -7.46 -27.79
C THR A 106 -8.34 -8.78 -27.29
N GLU A 107 -9.08 -9.42 -28.18
CA GLU A 107 -9.65 -10.76 -28.07
C GLU A 107 -8.51 -11.79 -28.07
N TYR A 108 -8.52 -12.75 -27.14
CA TYR A 108 -7.69 -13.94 -27.21
C TYR A 108 -8.59 -15.17 -27.08
N GLU A 109 -8.58 -16.01 -28.13
CA GLU A 109 -9.21 -17.33 -28.15
C GLU A 109 -8.53 -18.29 -27.16
N VAL A 110 -9.35 -18.96 -26.35
CA VAL A 110 -8.92 -20.09 -25.51
C VAL A 110 -9.24 -21.38 -26.26
N THR A 111 -8.21 -22.16 -26.60
CA THR A 111 -8.39 -23.53 -27.08
C THR A 111 -8.29 -24.51 -25.91
N GLU A 112 -9.38 -25.23 -25.63
CA GLU A 112 -9.40 -26.34 -24.70
C GLU A 112 -8.81 -27.60 -25.34
N ASN A 113 -8.13 -28.44 -24.55
CA ASN A 113 -7.99 -29.85 -24.89
C ASN A 113 -8.02 -30.73 -23.62
N PRO A 114 -8.72 -31.89 -23.62
CA PRO A 114 -9.06 -32.63 -22.41
C PRO A 114 -8.18 -33.88 -22.19
N SER A 115 -7.76 -34.09 -20.96
CA SER A 115 -7.57 -35.40 -20.26
C SER A 115 -6.84 -35.09 -18.94
N ASN A 116 -7.05 -35.71 -17.78
CA ASN A 116 -7.47 -37.07 -17.48
C ASN A 116 -7.80 -37.16 -15.96
N LYS A 117 -8.85 -37.92 -15.66
CA LYS A 117 -9.05 -38.82 -14.49
C LYS A 117 -8.96 -38.29 -13.04
N THR A 118 -10.14 -38.34 -12.41
CA THR A 118 -10.48 -38.47 -10.98
C THR A 118 -9.47 -39.19 -10.08
N LYS A 119 -9.21 -38.60 -8.90
CA LYS A 119 -8.84 -39.33 -7.68
C LYS A 119 -9.56 -38.79 -6.45
N LYS A 120 -9.96 -39.75 -5.61
CA LYS A 120 -10.88 -39.72 -4.48
C LYS A 120 -10.29 -38.98 -3.27
N LEU A 121 -11.15 -38.22 -2.59
CA LEU A 121 -10.89 -37.49 -1.33
C LEU A 121 -10.45 -38.45 -0.21
N SER A 122 -9.41 -38.06 0.54
CA SER A 122 -9.09 -38.52 1.89
C SER A 122 -8.68 -37.28 2.68
N PHE A 123 -9.40 -37.01 3.76
CA PHE A 123 -9.34 -35.76 4.53
C PHE A 123 -8.71 -36.09 5.89
N ASP A 124 -7.41 -35.82 6.02
CA ASP A 124 -6.68 -35.75 7.30
C ASP A 124 -5.43 -34.91 7.00
N GLY A 125 -5.43 -33.63 7.35
CA GLY A 125 -4.33 -32.73 6.99
C GLY A 125 -4.42 -31.33 7.60
N GLU A 126 -3.54 -31.11 8.55
CA GLU A 126 -3.14 -29.82 9.12
C GLU A 126 -2.87 -28.76 8.03
N CYS A 127 -3.35 -27.52 8.22
CA CYS A 127 -3.32 -26.48 7.19
C CYS A 127 -1.92 -25.86 7.03
N HIS A 128 -1.07 -26.51 6.25
CA HIS A 128 0.12 -25.86 5.68
C HIS A 128 -0.25 -25.26 4.32
N ARG A 129 -0.55 -23.95 4.30
CA ARG A 129 -0.67 -23.19 3.04
C ARG A 129 0.71 -23.10 2.38
N THR A 130 0.80 -23.53 1.13
CA THR A 130 2.02 -23.47 0.33
C THR A 130 2.23 -22.07 -0.25
N GLU A 131 3.46 -21.74 -0.66
CA GLU A 131 3.75 -20.51 -1.43
C GLU A 131 2.90 -20.40 -2.71
N GLN A 132 2.46 -21.53 -3.24
CA GLN A 132 1.57 -21.61 -4.40
C GLN A 132 0.15 -21.14 -4.08
N ASP A 133 -0.36 -21.44 -2.88
CA ASP A 133 -1.69 -20.99 -2.43
C ASP A 133 -1.71 -19.49 -2.16
N ARG A 134 -0.61 -18.97 -1.62
CA ARG A 134 -0.41 -17.53 -1.38
C ARG A 134 -0.34 -16.75 -2.69
N LYS A 135 0.36 -17.29 -3.69
CA LYS A 135 0.44 -16.72 -5.04
C LYS A 135 -0.89 -16.82 -5.79
N ALA A 136 -1.64 -17.92 -5.63
CA ALA A 136 -2.96 -18.10 -6.21
C ALA A 136 -4.00 -17.14 -5.58
N ALA A 137 -3.95 -16.92 -4.27
CA ALA A 137 -4.79 -15.94 -3.59
C ALA A 137 -4.49 -14.52 -4.10
N LEU A 138 -3.20 -14.16 -4.23
CA LEU A 138 -2.77 -12.87 -4.77
C LEU A 138 -3.21 -12.66 -6.23
N GLU A 139 -3.15 -13.72 -7.05
CA GLU A 139 -3.55 -13.68 -8.45
C GLU A 139 -5.09 -13.68 -8.62
N SER A 140 -5.83 -14.27 -7.68
CA SER A 140 -7.31 -14.20 -7.65
C SER A 140 -7.86 -12.84 -7.22
N LEU A 141 -7.07 -12.04 -6.50
CA LEU A 141 -7.40 -10.65 -6.14
C LEU A 141 -7.10 -9.66 -7.29
N ARG A 142 -6.27 -10.08 -8.25
CA ARG A 142 -5.82 -9.27 -9.38
C ARG A 142 -6.94 -8.87 -10.37
N PRO A 143 -7.92 -9.74 -10.72
CA PRO A 143 -9.03 -9.35 -11.60
C PRO A 143 -10.20 -8.63 -10.87
N ALA A 144 -10.18 -8.51 -9.54
CA ALA A 144 -11.33 -8.01 -8.76
C ALA A 144 -11.33 -6.49 -8.48
N ILE A 145 -10.40 -5.71 -9.03
CA ILE A 145 -10.33 -4.26 -8.74
C ILE A 145 -10.39 -3.40 -10.00
N PRO A 146 -11.53 -3.33 -10.72
CA PRO A 146 -11.84 -2.18 -11.54
C PRO A 146 -12.85 -1.31 -10.78
N ASN A 147 -12.36 -0.29 -10.07
CA ASN A 147 -13.12 0.86 -9.53
C ASN A 147 -14.26 0.65 -8.51
N GLN A 148 -14.68 -0.56 -8.12
CA GLN A 148 -15.89 -0.70 -7.29
C GLN A 148 -15.74 -0.33 -5.80
N ASN A 149 -14.53 -0.11 -5.29
CA ASN A 149 -14.32 0.09 -3.84
C ASN A 149 -13.44 1.31 -3.48
N LYS A 150 -13.35 2.32 -4.37
CA LYS A 150 -12.81 3.63 -3.96
C LYS A 150 -13.83 4.30 -3.04
N ILE A 151 -13.44 4.60 -1.81
CA ILE A 151 -14.29 5.30 -0.84
C ILE A 151 -13.83 6.75 -0.65
N ARG A 152 -14.67 7.60 -0.06
CA ARG A 152 -14.28 8.99 0.23
C ARG A 152 -13.30 9.01 1.41
N PHE A 153 -12.60 10.13 1.56
CA PHE A 153 -11.59 10.31 2.60
C PHE A 153 -12.17 10.03 4.00
N HIS A 154 -13.28 10.69 4.34
CA HIS A 154 -13.96 10.51 5.62
C HIS A 154 -14.48 9.07 5.81
N ASP A 155 -15.00 8.43 4.78
CA ASP A 155 -15.46 7.03 4.87
C ASP A 155 -14.28 6.08 5.18
N MET A 156 -13.08 6.36 4.66
CA MET A 156 -11.86 5.62 5.00
C MET A 156 -11.44 5.88 6.45
N LEU A 157 -11.53 7.11 6.94
CA LEU A 157 -11.25 7.41 8.35
C LEU A 157 -12.22 6.69 9.29
N ASP A 158 -13.51 6.62 8.93
CA ASP A 158 -14.51 5.88 9.69
C ASP A 158 -14.22 4.37 9.70
N LEU A 159 -13.80 3.82 8.56
CA LEU A 159 -13.36 2.42 8.47
C LEU A 159 -12.12 2.17 9.33
N MET A 160 -11.12 3.06 9.25
CA MET A 160 -9.91 3.01 10.08
C MET A 160 -10.25 3.05 11.58
N ALA A 161 -11.21 3.88 11.99
CA ALA A 161 -11.66 3.98 13.37
C ALA A 161 -12.36 2.69 13.84
N GLN A 162 -13.10 2.01 12.97
CA GLN A 162 -13.68 0.69 13.27
C GLN A 162 -12.58 -0.37 13.40
N CYS A 163 -11.63 -0.41 12.46
CA CYS A 163 -10.49 -1.32 12.50
C CYS A 163 -9.61 -1.13 13.74
N HIS A 164 -9.44 0.11 14.22
CA HIS A 164 -8.69 0.43 15.42
C HIS A 164 -9.25 -0.25 16.68
N LYS A 165 -10.58 -0.43 16.75
CA LYS A 165 -11.27 -1.04 17.90
C LYS A 165 -11.13 -2.57 17.94
N LEU A 166 -10.70 -3.20 16.85
CA LEU A 166 -10.52 -4.64 16.81
C LEU A 166 -9.30 -5.06 17.62
N GLU A 167 -9.39 -6.22 18.25
CA GLU A 167 -8.22 -6.88 18.82
C GLU A 167 -7.41 -7.54 17.70
N PRO A 168 -6.07 -7.48 17.77
CA PRO A 168 -5.24 -8.17 16.80
C PRO A 168 -5.48 -9.69 16.90
N PRO A 169 -5.30 -10.43 15.80
CA PRO A 169 -5.32 -11.89 15.83
C PRO A 169 -4.36 -12.37 16.92
N SER A 170 -4.82 -13.29 17.78
CA SER A 170 -4.07 -13.78 18.94
C SER A 170 -2.65 -14.20 18.54
N SER A 171 -1.69 -13.32 18.73
CA SER A 171 -0.28 -13.67 18.69
C SER A 171 0.00 -14.48 19.95
N THR A 172 0.62 -15.63 19.80
CA THR A 172 1.15 -16.41 20.92
C THR A 172 1.94 -15.48 21.83
N HIS A 173 1.48 -15.32 23.08
CA HIS A 173 2.21 -14.60 24.13
C HIS A 173 3.64 -15.13 24.19
N HIS A 174 4.61 -14.34 23.71
CA HIS A 174 6.01 -14.63 23.98
C HIS A 174 6.31 -14.24 25.42
N ASN A 175 6.21 -15.21 26.33
CA ASN A 175 6.91 -15.17 27.60
C ASN A 175 8.42 -15.16 27.31
N GLY A 176 9.02 -13.98 27.37
CA GLY A 176 10.44 -13.76 27.12
C GLY A 176 10.95 -12.53 27.85
N PHE A 177 10.98 -12.60 29.18
CA PHE A 177 11.28 -11.50 30.12
C PHE A 177 12.73 -10.96 30.08
N VAL A 178 13.52 -11.19 29.00
CA VAL A 178 14.94 -10.77 28.93
C VAL A 178 15.32 -10.12 27.58
N LYS A 179 14.35 -9.76 26.71
CA LYS A 179 14.63 -9.23 25.35
C LYS A 179 14.11 -7.81 25.07
N GLU A 180 13.47 -7.16 26.03
CA GLU A 180 12.84 -5.83 25.85
C GLU A 180 13.83 -4.66 25.92
N GLU A 181 14.75 -4.69 26.88
CA GLU A 181 15.64 -3.55 27.20
C GLU A 181 16.57 -3.16 26.03
N ILE A 182 17.10 -4.16 25.29
CA ILE A 182 17.99 -3.91 24.13
C ILE A 182 17.20 -3.39 22.90
N LYS A 183 15.93 -3.79 22.74
CA LYS A 183 15.05 -3.31 21.66
C LYS A 183 14.59 -1.88 21.89
N GLU A 184 14.37 -1.50 23.15
CA GLU A 184 13.98 -0.16 23.54
C GLU A 184 15.10 0.86 23.20
N VAL A 185 16.35 0.56 23.57
CA VAL A 185 17.51 1.42 23.28
C VAL A 185 17.77 1.56 21.77
N THR A 186 17.63 0.48 21.01
CA THR A 186 17.78 0.51 19.54
C THR A 186 16.62 1.21 18.82
N GLY A 187 15.40 1.15 19.38
CA GLY A 187 14.24 1.90 18.90
C GLY A 187 14.41 3.41 19.07
N ILE A 188 14.90 3.85 20.24
CA ILE A 188 15.16 5.27 20.52
C ILE A 188 16.20 5.84 19.55
N LEU A 189 17.28 5.11 19.24
CA LEU A 189 18.29 5.54 18.27
C LEU A 189 17.72 5.70 16.84
N ARG A 190 16.61 5.01 16.55
CA ARG A 190 15.87 5.11 15.28
C ARG A 190 14.70 6.09 15.34
N GLY A 191 14.52 6.81 16.46
CA GLY A 191 13.42 7.74 16.66
C GLY A 191 12.06 7.06 16.84
N ILE A 192 12.02 5.82 17.31
CA ILE A 192 10.80 5.09 17.70
C ILE A 192 10.58 5.25 19.21
N PHE A 193 9.35 5.57 19.59
CA PHE A 193 8.97 5.75 20.99
C PHE A 193 9.01 4.40 21.72
N PRO A 194 9.61 4.33 22.92
CA PRO A 194 9.70 3.12 23.72
C PRO A 194 8.37 2.37 23.89
N GLY A 195 8.42 1.05 23.83
CA GLY A 195 7.21 0.20 23.97
C GLY A 195 6.29 0.17 22.74
N THR A 196 6.67 0.85 21.65
CA THR A 196 5.85 0.96 20.43
C THR A 196 6.65 0.50 19.20
N LYS A 197 5.96 0.29 18.08
CA LYS A 197 6.59 0.00 16.79
C LYS A 197 6.25 1.03 15.72
N TRP A 198 5.15 1.77 15.88
CA TRP A 198 4.61 2.71 14.91
C TRP A 198 4.81 4.18 15.30
N CYS A 199 5.15 4.48 16.56
CA CYS A 199 5.29 5.87 17.00
C CYS A 199 6.70 6.41 16.72
N GLY A 200 6.95 6.99 15.56
CA GLY A 200 8.26 7.59 15.27
C GLY A 200 8.44 8.16 13.86
N ALA A 201 9.69 8.35 13.46
CA ALA A 201 10.06 8.77 12.12
C ALA A 201 9.94 7.60 11.12
N GLY A 202 8.69 7.26 10.79
CA GLY A 202 8.32 5.97 10.22
C GLY A 202 8.07 4.95 11.32
N ASP A 203 8.18 3.66 10.99
CA ASP A 203 7.90 2.58 11.91
C ASP A 203 8.89 1.41 11.75
N ILE A 204 8.90 0.49 12.71
CA ILE A 204 9.68 -0.76 12.69
C ILE A 204 8.77 -2.00 12.68
N ALA A 205 7.48 -1.83 12.41
CA ALA A 205 6.50 -2.90 12.43
C ALA A 205 6.63 -3.78 11.19
N GLY A 206 6.63 -5.11 11.38
CA GLY A 206 6.71 -6.06 10.26
C GLY A 206 5.40 -6.22 9.47
N SER A 207 4.25 -5.89 10.07
CA SER A 207 2.92 -6.01 9.48
C SER A 207 1.92 -5.10 10.19
N TYR A 208 0.71 -4.94 9.66
CA TYR A 208 -0.37 -4.16 10.29
C TYR A 208 -0.68 -4.61 11.73
N HIS A 209 -0.61 -5.92 12.00
CA HIS A 209 -0.89 -6.50 13.31
C HIS A 209 0.33 -6.50 14.24
N ASP A 210 1.52 -6.11 13.74
CA ASP A 210 2.74 -6.10 14.53
C ASP A 210 2.79 -4.84 15.41
N LEU A 211 2.34 -5.00 16.66
CA LEU A 211 2.28 -3.94 17.66
C LEU A 211 3.33 -4.18 18.77
N GLY A 212 3.76 -3.12 19.42
CA GLY A 212 4.56 -3.14 20.62
C GLY A 212 3.74 -3.50 21.87
N PRO A 213 4.42 -3.67 23.03
CA PRO A 213 3.75 -3.95 24.31
C PRO A 213 2.76 -2.85 24.70
N ASP A 214 2.95 -1.61 24.24
CA ASP A 214 2.02 -0.51 24.46
C ASP A 214 0.91 -0.48 23.43
N THR A 215 0.22 -1.60 23.30
CA THR A 215 -0.68 -1.90 22.17
C THR A 215 -1.66 -0.76 21.87
N GLN A 216 -2.31 -0.17 22.87
CA GLN A 216 -3.29 0.90 22.62
C GLN A 216 -2.64 2.21 22.15
N LEU A 217 -1.48 2.59 22.70
CA LEU A 217 -0.71 3.73 22.24
C LEU A 217 -0.20 3.51 20.82
N ASP A 218 0.32 2.31 20.56
CA ASP A 218 0.87 1.94 19.27
C ASP A 218 -0.22 1.85 18.19
N LYS A 219 -1.45 1.43 18.54
CA LYS A 219 -2.62 1.50 17.65
C LYS A 219 -2.95 2.95 17.24
N CYS A 220 -2.79 3.95 18.13
CA CYS A 220 -2.99 5.36 17.75
C CYS A 220 -1.95 5.79 16.70
N CYS A 221 -0.68 5.45 16.91
CA CYS A 221 0.40 5.77 15.97
C CYS A 221 0.26 5.03 14.64
N ARG A 222 -0.11 3.75 14.65
CA ARG A 222 -0.38 2.98 13.43
C ARG A 222 -1.47 3.62 12.58
N SER A 223 -2.58 4.04 13.20
CA SER A 223 -3.66 4.72 12.48
C SER A 223 -3.21 6.06 11.90
N HIS A 224 -2.37 6.80 12.63
CA HIS A 224 -1.79 8.07 12.16
C HIS A 224 -0.81 7.87 11.00
N ASP A 225 0.10 6.90 11.10
CA ASP A 225 1.10 6.61 10.08
C ASP A 225 0.45 6.09 8.78
N LEU A 226 -0.63 5.33 8.88
CA LEU A 226 -1.42 4.84 7.73
C LEU A 226 -2.47 5.85 7.23
N CYS A 227 -2.33 7.14 7.56
CA CYS A 227 -3.22 8.19 7.08
C CYS A 227 -3.34 8.15 5.54
N PRO A 228 -4.57 8.15 4.97
CA PRO A 228 -4.78 8.05 3.52
C PRO A 228 -4.15 9.17 2.70
N VAL A 229 -3.95 10.33 3.32
CA VAL A 229 -3.34 11.49 2.67
C VAL A 229 -2.16 11.95 3.50
N LYS A 230 -0.95 11.80 2.95
CA LYS A 230 0.27 12.32 3.54
C LYS A 230 1.29 12.75 2.49
N VAL A 231 2.22 13.61 2.86
CA VAL A 231 3.33 14.02 2.00
C VAL A 231 4.63 13.78 2.76
N ALA A 232 5.38 12.77 2.33
CA ALA A 232 6.66 12.43 2.94
C ALA A 232 7.67 13.59 2.87
N GLY A 233 8.62 13.61 3.80
CA GLY A 233 9.68 14.63 3.83
C GLY A 233 10.47 14.68 2.53
N PHE A 234 10.77 15.89 2.06
CA PHE A 234 11.44 16.18 0.78
C PHE A 234 10.76 15.59 -0.46
N ARG A 235 9.48 15.25 -0.39
CA ARG A 235 8.70 14.79 -1.54
C ARG A 235 7.71 15.85 -2.00
N THR A 236 7.37 15.74 -3.28
CA THR A 236 6.27 16.49 -3.89
C THR A 236 5.12 15.53 -4.14
N GLN A 237 3.95 15.87 -3.62
CA GLN A 237 2.68 15.19 -3.89
C GLN A 237 1.58 16.24 -4.00
N TYR A 238 0.52 15.97 -4.76
CA TYR A 238 -0.60 16.90 -4.92
C TYR A 238 -0.17 18.30 -5.42
N ASN A 239 0.94 18.36 -6.17
CA ASN A 239 1.63 19.60 -6.58
C ASN A 239 2.09 20.50 -5.41
N ALA A 240 2.22 19.94 -4.20
CA ALA A 240 2.80 20.58 -3.03
C ALA A 240 4.11 19.89 -2.60
N THR A 241 5.17 20.68 -2.40
CA THR A 241 6.49 20.15 -1.99
C THR A 241 6.69 20.29 -0.50
N ASN A 242 6.84 19.16 0.20
CA ASN A 242 7.18 19.15 1.61
C ASN A 242 8.69 19.34 1.79
N TYR A 243 9.13 20.56 2.12
CA TYR A 243 10.55 20.87 2.35
C TYR A 243 11.09 20.42 3.72
N SER A 244 10.24 19.90 4.61
CA SER A 244 10.68 19.44 5.93
C SER A 244 11.22 18.01 5.88
N LEU A 245 12.01 17.65 6.88
CA LEU A 245 12.56 16.31 7.10
C LEU A 245 11.52 15.26 7.52
N TYR A 246 10.32 15.70 7.93
CA TYR A 246 9.26 14.85 8.46
C TYR A 246 8.06 14.78 7.51
N THR A 247 7.30 13.70 7.61
CA THR A 247 6.04 13.48 6.88
C THR A 247 4.94 14.38 7.42
N LYS A 248 4.15 14.98 6.51
CA LYS A 248 2.95 15.75 6.85
C LYS A 248 1.72 14.94 6.49
N THR A 249 0.92 14.57 7.47
CA THR A 249 -0.35 13.85 7.35
C THR A 249 -1.52 14.82 7.16
N HIS A 250 -2.69 14.31 6.77
CA HIS A 250 -3.90 15.13 6.72
C HIS A 250 -4.25 15.70 8.08
N CYS A 251 -4.77 16.92 8.13
CA CYS A 251 -5.12 17.57 9.40
C CYS A 251 -6.20 16.82 10.19
N ASP A 252 -7.11 16.11 9.53
CA ASP A 252 -8.10 15.26 10.22
C ASP A 252 -7.47 14.00 10.81
N CYS A 253 -6.41 13.46 10.19
CA CYS A 253 -5.65 12.36 10.79
C CYS A 253 -4.92 12.83 12.05
N ASP A 254 -4.37 14.05 12.05
CA ASP A 254 -3.77 14.66 13.23
C ASP A 254 -4.80 14.93 14.33
N ASP A 255 -6.03 15.31 13.96
CA ASP A 255 -7.13 15.50 14.91
C ASP A 255 -7.53 14.18 15.57
N ILE A 256 -7.72 13.13 14.77
CA ILE A 256 -8.01 11.78 15.28
C ILE A 256 -6.86 11.28 16.16
N PHE A 257 -5.61 11.54 15.77
CA PHE A 257 -4.44 11.15 16.58
C PHE A 257 -4.43 11.87 17.93
N TYR A 258 -4.71 13.18 17.95
CA TYR A 258 -4.86 13.96 19.18
C TYR A 258 -5.90 13.34 20.12
N ASP A 259 -7.09 13.07 19.59
CA ASP A 259 -8.21 12.53 20.38
C ASP A 259 -7.93 11.10 20.86
N CYS A 260 -7.28 10.27 20.02
CA CYS A 260 -6.86 8.93 20.37
C CYS A 260 -5.90 8.95 21.58
N LEU A 261 -4.86 9.78 21.53
CA LEU A 261 -3.90 9.91 22.65
C LEU A 261 -4.58 10.39 23.94
N LYS A 262 -5.50 11.37 23.83
CA LYS A 262 -6.24 11.90 24.99
C LYS A 262 -7.12 10.85 25.65
N ALA A 263 -7.78 10.00 24.85
CA ALA A 263 -8.67 8.95 25.35
C ALA A 263 -7.94 7.84 26.12
N LEU A 264 -6.62 7.67 25.93
CA LEU A 264 -5.86 6.62 26.63
C LEU A 264 -5.62 6.93 28.11
N HIS A 265 -5.64 8.20 28.53
CA HIS A 265 -5.38 8.61 29.92
C HIS A 265 -4.09 8.04 30.53
N THR A 266 -3.03 7.84 29.73
CA THR A 266 -1.73 7.34 30.22
C THR A 266 -0.63 8.41 30.15
N THR A 267 0.34 8.32 31.06
CA THR A 267 1.51 9.23 31.08
C THR A 267 2.28 9.21 29.76
N ARG A 268 2.46 8.04 29.15
CA ARG A 268 3.19 7.88 27.88
C ARG A 268 2.46 8.50 26.70
N ALA A 269 1.14 8.32 26.61
CA ALA A 269 0.32 9.00 25.61
C ALA A 269 0.41 10.52 25.76
N ASN A 270 0.42 11.01 27.01
CA ASN A 270 0.55 12.44 27.27
C ASN A 270 1.92 13.01 26.85
N ILE A 271 3.01 12.31 27.16
CA ILE A 271 4.35 12.69 26.71
C ILE A 271 4.41 12.72 25.18
N LEU A 272 3.88 11.70 24.51
CA LEU A 272 3.88 11.66 23.04
C LEU A 272 3.06 12.79 22.44
N GLY A 273 1.88 13.09 23.02
CA GLY A 273 1.04 14.21 22.62
C GLY A 273 1.74 15.56 22.79
N ASP A 274 2.40 15.78 23.93
CA ASP A 274 3.18 16.99 24.18
C ASP A 274 4.32 17.15 23.17
N ILE A 275 5.06 16.08 22.90
CA ILE A 275 6.14 16.10 21.91
C ILE A 275 5.58 16.48 20.54
N TYR A 276 4.48 15.86 20.11
CA TYR A 276 3.93 16.07 18.76
C TYR A 276 3.31 17.46 18.58
N PHE A 277 2.38 17.84 19.46
CA PHE A 277 1.55 19.03 19.27
C PHE A 277 2.12 20.30 19.91
N ASN A 278 2.80 20.19 21.05
CA ASN A 278 3.33 21.34 21.79
C ASN A 278 4.79 21.66 21.42
N VAL A 279 5.65 20.64 21.28
CA VAL A 279 7.09 20.83 21.02
C VAL A 279 7.42 20.85 19.53
N ALA A 280 7.10 19.76 18.80
CA ALA A 280 7.44 19.61 17.40
C ALA A 280 6.56 20.47 16.48
N ARG A 281 5.30 20.69 16.88
CA ARG A 281 4.36 21.62 16.24
C ARG A 281 4.26 21.36 14.74
N PHE A 282 4.12 20.08 14.36
CA PHE A 282 4.09 19.68 12.97
C PHE A 282 2.95 20.39 12.20
N MET A 283 3.21 20.70 10.93
CA MET A 283 2.18 21.14 10.00
C MET A 283 1.52 19.92 9.35
N CYS A 284 0.25 20.07 8.99
CA CYS A 284 -0.56 19.04 8.35
C CYS A 284 -1.04 19.49 6.96
N VAL A 285 -1.69 18.59 6.23
CA VAL A 285 -2.20 18.80 4.87
C VAL A 285 -3.72 19.03 4.92
N GLU A 286 -4.21 20.04 4.20
CA GLU A 286 -5.64 20.26 3.96
C GLU A 286 -5.93 20.32 2.47
N ASP A 287 -7.15 19.94 2.09
CA ASP A 287 -7.69 20.20 0.76
C ASP A 287 -7.88 21.71 0.52
N ILE A 288 -7.58 22.14 -0.70
CA ILE A 288 -7.90 23.49 -1.19
C ILE A 288 -9.31 23.43 -1.82
N PRO A 289 -10.24 24.32 -1.42
CA PRO A 289 -11.55 24.39 -2.05
C PRO A 289 -11.45 24.56 -3.58
N PRO A 290 -12.28 23.85 -4.37
CA PRO A 290 -12.21 23.84 -5.83
C PRO A 290 -12.50 25.20 -6.48
N GLU A 291 -13.05 26.14 -5.72
CA GLU A 291 -13.35 27.51 -6.15
C GLU A 291 -12.10 28.39 -6.31
N LEU A 292 -10.95 27.93 -5.81
CA LEU A 292 -9.68 28.63 -5.94
C LEU A 292 -8.94 28.14 -7.20
N VAL A 293 -8.61 29.06 -8.11
CA VAL A 293 -7.79 28.77 -9.29
C VAL A 293 -6.35 28.54 -8.85
N THR A 294 -6.05 27.33 -8.37
CA THR A 294 -4.71 26.91 -7.95
C THR A 294 -4.29 25.64 -8.69
N THR A 295 -3.01 25.54 -9.01
CA THR A 295 -2.43 24.32 -9.60
C THR A 295 -2.26 23.19 -8.59
N SER A 296 -2.26 23.51 -7.29
CA SER A 296 -2.28 22.56 -6.18
C SER A 296 -3.70 22.28 -5.73
N THR A 297 -3.99 21.03 -5.35
CA THR A 297 -5.26 20.64 -4.71
C THR A 297 -5.15 20.59 -3.19
N LYS A 298 -3.94 20.69 -2.64
CA LYS A 298 -3.70 20.63 -1.19
C LYS A 298 -2.70 21.70 -0.74
N LYS A 299 -2.83 22.14 0.52
CA LYS A 299 -1.93 23.10 1.16
C LYS A 299 -1.42 22.56 2.49
N PHE A 300 -0.26 23.06 2.92
CA PHE A 300 0.25 22.80 4.27
C PHE A 300 -0.23 23.90 5.22
N VAL A 301 -0.73 23.51 6.38
CA VAL A 301 -1.20 24.45 7.40
C VAL A 301 -0.67 24.05 8.77
N TYR A 302 -0.53 25.06 9.63
CA TYR A 302 -0.30 24.85 11.04
C TYR A 302 -1.59 25.13 11.81
N ARG A 303 -2.13 24.13 12.52
CA ARG A 303 -3.40 24.25 13.24
C ARG A 303 -3.28 24.70 14.70
N GLY A 304 -2.07 24.79 15.25
CA GLY A 304 -1.88 25.39 16.57
C GLY A 304 -2.52 24.63 17.75
N LYS A 305 -2.87 23.35 17.59
CA LYS A 305 -3.44 22.55 18.68
C LYS A 305 -2.48 22.48 19.86
N LYS A 306 -3.03 22.64 21.07
CA LYS A 306 -2.31 22.46 22.32
C LYS A 306 -2.74 21.14 22.96
N TYR A 307 -1.78 20.29 23.25
CA TYR A 307 -2.00 19.06 24.00
C TYR A 307 -1.94 19.34 25.49
#